data_AF-A0A2B9DLJ3-F1
#
_entry.id   AF-A0A2B9DLJ3-F1
#
_cell.length_a   1.000
_cell.length_b   1.000
_cell.length_c   1.000
_cell.angle_alpha   90.00
_cell.angle_beta   90.00
_cell.angle_gamma   90.00
#
_symmetry.space_group_name_H-M   'P 1'
#
loop_
_entity.id
_entity.type
_entity.pdbx_description
1 polymer ?
#
loop_
_entity_poly.entity_id
_entity_poly.type
_entity_poly.pdbx_seq_one_letter_code
_entity_poly.pdbx_strand_id
1 'polypeptide(L)'
;MNSIMEKSKEKLQNNVYLHDIIEEIKESANPLWISSVAMLHAHNQNFNTKAMTFKDITISDLRDLKVSLGLIYTARNISRASIEELNQRLSIQSGKNITSYEDWLLHENRGIICEIINEFRIWVYTPRFEITINVGGLL
;
A
#
# COMPACT_ATOMS: atom_id res chain seq x y z
N MET A 1 -32.46 -20.01 -26.06
CA MET A 1 -31.16 -19.44 -26.49
C MET A 1 -30.72 -18.20 -25.70
N ASN A 2 -31.59 -17.49 -24.98
CA ASN A 2 -31.19 -16.26 -24.26
C ASN A 2 -30.37 -16.47 -22.97
N SER A 3 -30.59 -17.54 -22.21
CA SER A 3 -29.88 -17.76 -20.92
C SER A 3 -28.37 -18.05 -21.07
N ILE A 4 -27.96 -18.69 -22.16
CA ILE A 4 -26.54 -19.04 -22.42
C ILE A 4 -25.75 -17.80 -22.86
N MET A 5 -26.41 -16.89 -23.59
CA MET A 5 -25.80 -15.66 -24.09
C MET A 5 -25.60 -14.62 -22.97
N GLU A 6 -26.52 -14.54 -22.00
CA GLU A 6 -26.36 -13.67 -20.82
C GLU A 6 -25.25 -14.18 -19.89
N LYS A 7 -25.19 -15.50 -19.60
CA LYS A 7 -24.10 -16.10 -18.80
C LYS A 7 -22.72 -15.91 -19.43
N SER A 8 -22.63 -15.94 -20.75
CA SER A 8 -21.35 -15.74 -21.46
C SER A 8 -20.92 -14.28 -21.45
N LYS A 9 -21.84 -13.31 -21.56
CA LYS A 9 -21.54 -11.89 -21.39
C LYS A 9 -21.10 -11.54 -19.98
N GLU A 10 -21.78 -12.06 -18.96
CA GLU A 10 -21.43 -11.84 -17.54
C GLU A 10 -20.03 -12.43 -17.23
N LYS A 11 -19.73 -13.63 -17.72
CA LYS A 11 -18.38 -14.22 -17.61
C LYS A 11 -17.32 -13.43 -18.36
N LEU A 12 -17.64 -12.86 -19.52
CA LEU A 12 -16.72 -12.02 -20.29
C LEU A 12 -16.45 -10.69 -19.58
N GLN A 13 -17.50 -10.02 -19.10
CA GLN A 13 -17.41 -8.78 -18.31
C GLN A 13 -16.60 -8.99 -17.04
N ASN A 14 -16.83 -10.10 -16.32
CA ASN A 14 -16.05 -10.43 -15.13
C ASN A 14 -14.57 -10.68 -15.45
N ASN A 15 -14.24 -11.25 -16.62
CA ASN A 15 -12.86 -11.43 -17.05
C ASN A 15 -12.19 -10.11 -17.46
N VAL A 16 -12.90 -9.23 -18.16
CA VAL A 16 -12.40 -7.89 -18.51
C VAL A 16 -12.15 -7.08 -17.23
N TYR A 17 -13.12 -7.08 -16.30
CA TYR A 17 -12.98 -6.38 -15.03
C TYR A 17 -11.82 -6.91 -14.18
N LEU A 18 -11.64 -8.23 -14.12
CA LEU A 18 -10.50 -8.85 -13.43
C LEU A 18 -9.18 -8.44 -14.08
N HIS A 19 -9.11 -8.44 -15.41
CA HIS A 19 -7.93 -8.02 -16.14
C HIS A 19 -7.55 -6.56 -15.83
N ASP A 20 -8.54 -5.66 -15.85
CA ASP A 20 -8.33 -4.25 -15.57
C ASP A 20 -7.77 -4.03 -14.15
N ILE A 21 -8.34 -4.68 -13.13
CA ILE A 21 -7.81 -4.60 -11.75
C ILE A 21 -6.36 -5.09 -11.68
N ILE A 22 -6.05 -6.20 -12.35
CA ILE A 22 -4.70 -6.78 -12.34
C ILE A 22 -3.70 -5.82 -12.98
N GLU A 23 -4.05 -5.17 -14.09
CA GLU A 23 -3.19 -4.17 -14.73
C GLU A 23 -2.98 -2.95 -13.83
N GLU A 24 -4.04 -2.42 -13.20
CA GLU A 24 -3.91 -1.31 -12.24
C GLU A 24 -3.01 -1.65 -11.04
N ILE A 25 -3.06 -2.89 -10.55
CA ILE A 25 -2.18 -3.38 -9.48
C ILE A 25 -0.72 -3.39 -9.96
N LYS A 26 -0.45 -3.90 -11.16
CA LYS A 26 0.90 -3.91 -11.73
C LYS A 26 1.43 -2.50 -11.94
N GLU A 27 0.61 -1.59 -12.46
CA GLU A 27 0.97 -0.18 -12.63
C GLU A 27 1.28 0.49 -11.29
N SER A 28 0.54 0.16 -10.22
CA SER A 28 0.78 0.68 -8.87
C SER A 28 2.03 0.10 -8.22
N ALA A 29 2.35 -1.17 -8.49
CA ALA A 29 3.51 -1.87 -7.94
C ALA A 29 4.82 -1.47 -8.64
N ASN A 30 4.77 -1.16 -9.94
CA ASN A 30 5.94 -0.83 -10.74
C ASN A 30 6.80 0.32 -10.16
N PRO A 31 6.25 1.50 -9.79
CA PRO A 31 7.05 2.56 -9.21
C PRO A 31 7.63 2.20 -7.84
N LEU A 32 7.07 1.20 -7.15
CA LEU A 32 7.55 0.68 -5.87
C LEU A 32 8.57 -0.46 -6.04
N TRP A 33 8.87 -0.88 -7.28
CA TRP A 33 9.82 -1.95 -7.59
C TRP A 33 9.39 -3.32 -7.03
N ILE A 34 8.09 -3.47 -6.74
CA ILE A 34 7.53 -4.70 -6.16
C ILE A 34 7.20 -5.67 -7.31
N SER A 35 7.78 -6.87 -7.24
CA SER A 35 7.50 -7.92 -8.22
C SER A 35 6.13 -8.58 -7.99
N SER A 36 5.55 -9.13 -9.06
CA SER A 36 4.33 -9.95 -8.94
C SER A 36 4.52 -11.18 -8.05
N VAL A 37 5.74 -11.76 -8.03
CA VAL A 37 6.07 -12.90 -7.17
C VAL A 37 5.96 -12.51 -5.69
N ALA A 38 6.50 -11.35 -5.30
CA ALA A 38 6.41 -10.86 -3.94
C ALA A 38 4.96 -10.59 -3.52
N MET A 39 4.14 -10.02 -4.42
CA MET A 39 2.71 -9.81 -4.17
C MET A 39 1.96 -11.13 -3.95
N LEU A 40 2.19 -12.14 -4.81
CA LEU A 40 1.58 -13.46 -4.67
C LEU A 40 2.04 -14.14 -3.38
N HIS A 41 3.33 -14.03 -3.05
CA HIS A 41 3.87 -14.58 -1.81
C HIS A 41 3.20 -13.94 -0.58
N ALA A 42 3.08 -12.60 -0.56
CA ALA A 42 2.44 -11.89 0.53
C ALA A 42 0.96 -12.25 0.69
N HIS A 43 0.21 -12.33 -0.42
CA HIS A 43 -1.18 -12.80 -0.40
C HIS A 43 -1.27 -14.22 0.20
N ASN A 44 -0.46 -15.15 -0.29
CA ASN A 44 -0.48 -16.54 0.18
C ASN A 44 -0.18 -16.65 1.68
N GLN A 45 0.73 -15.83 2.19
CA GLN A 45 1.04 -15.77 3.62
C GLN A 45 -0.12 -15.19 4.44
N ASN A 46 -0.68 -14.04 4.04
CA ASN A 46 -1.71 -13.35 4.80
C ASN A 46 -3.03 -14.13 4.87
N PHE A 47 -3.36 -14.86 3.81
CA PHE A 47 -4.64 -15.57 3.69
C PHE A 47 -4.50 -17.10 3.82
N ASN A 48 -3.30 -17.61 4.06
CA ASN A 48 -3.00 -19.05 4.08
C ASN A 48 -3.50 -19.78 2.82
N THR A 49 -3.21 -19.20 1.65
CA THR A 49 -3.61 -19.70 0.33
C THR A 49 -2.39 -20.13 -0.51
N LYS A 50 -2.63 -20.62 -1.74
CA LYS A 50 -1.58 -21.06 -2.68
C LYS A 50 -1.87 -20.58 -4.11
N ALA A 51 -2.17 -19.29 -4.26
CA ALA A 51 -2.32 -18.66 -5.57
C ALA A 51 -0.99 -18.73 -6.34
N MET A 52 -1.04 -19.18 -7.59
CA MET A 52 0.11 -19.21 -8.51
C MET A 52 0.10 -18.00 -9.45
N THR A 53 -1.07 -17.42 -9.67
CA THR A 53 -1.30 -16.26 -10.52
C THR A 53 -2.34 -15.33 -9.89
N PHE A 54 -2.40 -14.07 -10.34
CA PHE A 54 -3.45 -13.15 -9.89
C PHE A 54 -4.87 -13.60 -10.23
N LYS A 55 -5.04 -14.49 -11.22
CA LYS A 55 -6.35 -15.06 -11.57
C LYS A 55 -6.85 -16.05 -10.53
N ASP A 56 -5.95 -16.59 -9.71
CA ASP A 56 -6.28 -17.50 -8.60
C ASP A 56 -6.71 -16.73 -7.34
N ILE A 57 -6.53 -15.40 -7.33
CA ILE A 57 -6.85 -14.52 -6.20
C ILE A 57 -8.28 -14.00 -6.36
N THR A 58 -9.00 -13.86 -5.24
CA THR A 58 -10.36 -13.31 -5.27
C THR A 58 -10.35 -11.83 -5.66
N ILE A 59 -11.44 -11.36 -6.27
CA ILE A 59 -11.59 -9.92 -6.64
C ILE A 59 -11.48 -9.02 -5.40
N SER A 60 -11.96 -9.47 -4.24
CA SER A 60 -11.86 -8.71 -2.99
C SER A 60 -10.40 -8.53 -2.58
N ASP A 61 -9.63 -9.62 -2.57
CA ASP A 61 -8.23 -9.58 -2.17
C ASP A 61 -7.37 -8.78 -3.15
N LEU A 62 -7.69 -8.82 -4.45
CA LEU A 62 -7.04 -7.96 -5.45
C LEU A 62 -7.32 -6.47 -5.18
N ARG A 63 -8.57 -6.10 -4.87
CA ARG A 63 -8.91 -4.73 -4.49
C ARG A 63 -8.18 -4.31 -3.21
N ASP A 64 -8.05 -5.23 -2.26
CA ASP A 64 -7.32 -4.94 -1.03
C ASP A 64 -5.83 -4.72 -1.27
N LEU A 65 -5.22 -5.55 -2.12
CA LEU A 65 -3.83 -5.37 -2.56
C LEU A 65 -3.63 -4.01 -3.25
N LYS A 66 -4.54 -3.63 -4.17
CA LYS A 66 -4.49 -2.32 -4.84
C LYS A 66 -4.47 -1.16 -3.84
N VAL A 67 -5.35 -1.19 -2.84
CA VAL A 67 -5.41 -0.15 -1.81
C VAL A 67 -4.13 -0.14 -0.97
N SER A 68 -3.60 -1.31 -0.58
CA SER A 68 -2.35 -1.39 0.16
C SER A 68 -1.18 -0.78 -0.63
N LEU A 69 -1.06 -1.08 -1.93
CA LEU A 69 -0.06 -0.46 -2.80
C LEU A 69 -0.24 1.07 -2.88
N GLY A 70 -1.49 1.55 -2.99
CA GLY A 70 -1.79 2.98 -2.98
C GLY A 70 -1.38 3.69 -1.70
N LEU A 71 -1.54 3.03 -0.54
CA LEU A 71 -1.09 3.55 0.75
C LEU A 71 0.43 3.61 0.84
N ILE A 72 1.15 2.55 0.41
CA ILE A 72 2.62 2.54 0.35
C ILE A 72 3.13 3.68 -0.52
N TYR A 73 2.56 3.82 -1.72
CA TYR A 73 2.93 4.87 -2.66
C TYR A 73 2.66 6.27 -2.09
N THR A 74 1.52 6.46 -1.43
CA THR A 74 1.18 7.72 -0.77
C THR A 74 2.15 8.03 0.37
N ALA A 75 2.43 7.06 1.24
CA ALA A 75 3.36 7.23 2.35
C ALA A 75 4.76 7.58 1.85
N ARG A 76 5.25 6.88 0.83
CA ARG A 76 6.53 7.16 0.16
C ARG A 76 6.59 8.58 -0.40
N ASN A 77 5.55 9.05 -1.09
CA ASN A 77 5.57 10.36 -1.73
C ASN A 77 5.45 11.51 -0.72
N ILE A 78 4.77 11.27 0.41
CA ILE A 78 4.62 12.27 1.46
C ILE A 78 5.88 12.35 2.33
N SER A 79 6.51 11.21 2.63
CA SER A 79 7.71 11.23 3.45
C SER A 79 8.87 11.84 2.64
N ARG A 80 9.17 13.12 2.91
CA ARG A 80 10.49 13.71 2.56
C ARG A 80 11.64 12.94 3.24
N ALA A 81 11.31 12.26 4.33
CA ALA A 81 12.09 11.26 5.03
C ALA A 81 12.28 10.03 4.15
N SER A 82 13.51 9.52 4.07
CA SER A 82 13.86 8.40 3.20
C SER A 82 13.02 7.14 3.51
N ILE A 83 12.99 6.19 2.56
CA ILE A 83 12.33 4.90 2.74
C ILE A 83 12.77 4.20 4.04
N GLU A 84 14.03 4.39 4.45
CA GLU A 84 14.56 3.86 5.71
C GLU A 84 13.83 4.39 6.94
N GLU A 85 13.53 5.69 7.01
CA GLU A 85 12.84 6.27 8.17
C GLU A 85 11.41 5.74 8.25
N LEU A 86 10.74 5.61 7.10
CA LEU A 86 9.40 5.04 7.04
C LEU A 86 9.37 3.56 7.47
N ASN A 87 10.33 2.77 6.99
CA ASN A 87 10.53 1.39 7.42
C ASN A 87 10.81 1.27 8.93
N GLN A 88 11.67 2.15 9.47
CA GLN A 88 11.98 2.19 10.89
C GLN A 88 10.75 2.53 11.73
N ARG A 89 9.98 3.55 11.33
CA ARG A 89 8.76 3.93 12.02
C ARG A 89 7.71 2.84 12.00
N LEU A 90 7.50 2.21 10.84
CA LEU A 90 6.60 1.06 10.73
C LEU A 90 7.07 -0.11 11.59
N SER A 91 8.38 -0.36 11.64
CA SER A 91 8.93 -1.41 12.49
C SER A 91 8.60 -1.18 13.96
N ILE A 92 8.79 0.05 14.43
CA ILE A 92 8.50 0.44 15.81
C ILE A 92 7.00 0.31 16.11
N GLN A 93 6.14 0.84 15.23
CA GLN A 93 4.69 0.87 15.48
C GLN A 93 4.02 -0.51 15.33
N SER A 94 4.46 -1.33 14.38
CA SER A 94 3.91 -2.68 14.16
C SER A 94 4.52 -3.75 15.07
N GLY A 95 5.68 -3.47 15.67
CA GLY A 95 6.49 -4.47 16.38
C GLY A 95 7.09 -5.54 15.47
N LYS A 96 7.12 -5.31 14.15
CA LYS A 96 7.73 -6.19 13.14
C LYS A 96 9.04 -5.60 12.64
N ASN A 97 9.92 -6.43 12.11
CA ASN A 97 11.14 -5.93 11.48
C ASN A 97 10.85 -5.63 10.01
N ILE A 98 10.38 -4.41 9.74
CA ILE A 98 9.98 -3.95 8.43
C ILE A 98 11.19 -3.30 7.74
N THR A 99 11.72 -3.92 6.69
CA THR A 99 12.96 -3.45 6.03
C THR A 99 12.80 -3.13 4.55
N SER A 100 11.68 -3.51 3.93
CA SER A 100 11.40 -3.36 2.50
C SER A 100 9.90 -3.26 2.24
N TYR A 101 9.46 -2.81 1.05
CA TYR A 101 8.02 -2.78 0.72
C TYR A 101 7.40 -4.18 0.65
N GLU A 102 8.18 -5.20 0.28
CA GLU A 102 7.77 -6.60 0.33
C GLU A 102 7.41 -7.03 1.75
N ASP A 103 8.21 -6.62 2.75
CA ASP A 103 7.90 -6.88 4.16
C ASP A 103 6.59 -6.19 4.57
N TRP A 104 6.29 -5.03 4.02
CA TRP A 104 5.03 -4.35 4.33
C TRP A 104 3.84 -5.14 3.84
N LEU A 105 3.94 -5.76 2.66
CA LEU A 105 2.85 -6.57 2.13
C LEU A 105 2.59 -7.82 2.98
N LEU A 106 3.59 -8.32 3.70
CA LEU A 106 3.48 -9.47 4.60
C LEU A 106 2.82 -9.16 5.95
N HIS A 107 2.61 -7.88 6.24
CA HIS A 107 2.13 -7.43 7.53
C HIS A 107 0.97 -6.47 7.30
N GLU A 108 -0.23 -6.79 7.80
CA GLU A 108 -1.43 -5.96 7.65
C GLU A 108 -1.24 -4.59 8.36
N ASN A 109 -0.55 -3.68 7.69
CA ASN A 109 -0.06 -2.41 8.23
C ASN A 109 -0.94 -1.23 7.83
N ARG A 110 -2.11 -1.46 7.21
CA ARG A 110 -2.93 -0.38 6.60
C ARG A 110 -3.33 0.68 7.62
N GLY A 111 -3.76 0.27 8.82
CA GLY A 111 -4.12 1.19 9.90
C GLY A 111 -2.94 2.07 10.30
N ILE A 112 -1.78 1.45 10.53
CA ILE A 112 -0.53 2.10 10.93
C ILE A 112 -0.06 3.09 9.83
N ILE A 113 -0.11 2.68 8.56
CA ILE A 113 0.28 3.55 7.43
C ILE A 113 -0.66 4.77 7.34
N CYS A 114 -1.96 4.60 7.56
CA CYS A 114 -2.91 5.72 7.60
C CYS A 114 -2.56 6.73 8.71
N GLU A 115 -2.21 6.25 9.91
CA GLU A 115 -1.77 7.11 11.03
C GLU A 115 -0.50 7.87 10.66
N ILE A 116 0.51 7.18 10.13
CA ILE A 116 1.77 7.78 9.67
C ILE A 116 1.53 8.84 8.58
N ILE A 117 0.68 8.55 7.58
CA ILE A 117 0.31 9.51 6.53
C ILE A 117 -0.33 10.75 7.13
N ASN A 118 -1.25 10.59 8.09
CA ASN A 118 -1.92 11.71 8.74
C ASN A 118 -0.92 12.58 9.51
N GLU A 119 -0.01 11.96 10.25
CA GLU A 119 1.06 12.68 10.93
C GLU A 119 1.95 13.47 9.95
N PHE A 120 2.42 12.83 8.87
CA PHE A 120 3.26 13.53 7.90
C PHE A 120 2.54 14.72 7.25
N ARG A 121 1.23 14.61 7.00
CA ARG A 121 0.43 15.74 6.50
C ARG A 121 0.39 16.88 7.51
N ILE A 122 0.19 16.60 8.79
CA ILE A 122 0.22 17.63 9.84
C ILE A 122 1.56 18.37 9.81
N TRP A 123 2.68 17.66 9.70
CA TRP A 123 4.01 18.28 9.61
C TRP A 123 4.21 19.20 8.39
N VAL A 124 3.60 18.88 7.24
CA VAL A 124 3.67 19.70 6.03
C VAL A 124 2.83 20.98 6.14
N TYR A 125 1.72 20.93 6.87
CA TYR A 125 0.77 22.05 6.99
C TYR A 125 0.86 22.83 8.31
N THR A 126 1.72 22.43 9.24
CA THR A 126 1.98 23.19 10.46
C THR A 126 2.99 24.31 10.14
N PRO A 127 2.65 25.61 10.30
CA PRO A 127 3.64 26.67 10.18
C PRO A 127 4.72 26.40 11.23
N ARG A 128 6.00 26.35 10.81
CA ARG A 128 7.12 26.42 11.74
C ARG A 128 7.04 27.78 12.44
N PHE A 129 6.40 27.83 13.61
CA PHE A 129 6.60 28.92 14.54
C PHE A 129 8.04 28.79 15.04
N GLU A 130 8.94 29.58 14.45
CA GLU A 130 10.25 29.85 15.03
C GLU A 130 10.02 30.44 16.42
N ILE A 131 10.23 29.64 17.46
CA ILE A 131 10.39 30.17 18.81
C ILE A 131 11.78 30.80 18.82
N THR A 132 11.86 32.06 18.44
CA THR A 132 13.01 32.90 18.74
C THR A 132 13.01 33.11 20.25
N ILE A 133 13.74 32.26 20.98
CA ILE A 133 14.05 32.54 22.38
C ILE A 133 14.98 33.76 22.35
N ASN A 134 14.43 34.92 22.69
CA ASN A 134 15.18 36.13 22.89
C ASN A 134 16.00 35.99 24.18
N VAL A 135 17.17 35.37 24.08
CA VAL A 135 18.22 35.42 25.11
C VAL A 135 19.14 36.58 24.78
N GLY A 136 18.78 37.78 25.22
CA GLY A 136 19.63 38.95 24.99
C GLY A 136 19.02 40.25 25.47
N GLY A 137 19.15 40.53 26.77
CA GLY A 137 18.79 41.83 27.34
C GLY A 137 19.01 41.94 28.84
N LEU A 138 20.19 41.52 29.33
CA LEU A 138 20.73 42.03 30.58
C LEU A 138 21.25 43.44 30.31
N LEU A 139 20.59 44.45 30.86
CA LEU A 139 21.12 45.64 31.56
C LEU A 139 20.00 46.67 31.74
#